data_AF-A0A9D6R450-F1
#
_entry.id   AF-A0A9D6R450-F1
#
_cell.length_a   1.000
_cell.length_b   1.000
_cell.length_c   1.000
_cell.angle_alpha   90.00
_cell.angle_beta   90.00
_cell.angle_gamma   90.00
#
_symmetry.space_group_name_H-M   'P 1'
#
loop_
_entity.id
_entity.type
_entity.pdbx_description
1 polymer ?
#
loop_
_entity_poly.entity_id
_entity_poly.type
_entity_poly.pdbx_seq_one_letter_code
_entity_poly.pdbx_strand_id
1 'polypeptide(L)'
;MNLRELFISRRIHFAHLIKEIVAEPDAVLTDTEVQAILRKEYRVGLSTRTICNCRKALGIPNFRERNAAYYPERISFGSSIALFSRQVRTIPAEAGIYELSASAQVSYLQGASQVIYIGASKNLRRRIASYGSGEIKNRRISDFAHSRGDMAQSAHGRPLLYVRFHLTRRHLEVEKELLTAFKRHYGELPRGNARGGSE
;
A
#
# COMPACT_ATOMS: atom_id res chain seq x y z
N MET A 1 11.00 -1.92 39.97
CA MET A 1 9.87 -2.14 39.04
C MET A 1 8.80 -1.10 39.36
N ASN A 2 8.53 -0.16 38.46
CA ASN A 2 7.64 0.97 38.74
C ASN A 2 6.20 0.60 38.36
N LEU A 3 5.25 0.71 39.29
CA LEU A 3 3.83 0.42 39.03
C LEU A 3 3.26 1.26 37.86
N ARG A 4 3.82 2.44 37.56
CA ARG A 4 3.43 3.25 36.38
C ARG A 4 3.77 2.60 35.03
N GLU A 5 4.69 1.65 34.99
CA GLU A 5 5.05 0.91 33.77
C GLU A 5 4.05 -0.22 33.46
N LEU A 6 3.27 -0.65 34.47
CA LEU A 6 2.24 -1.69 34.33
C LEU A 6 0.90 -1.14 33.83
N PHE A 7 0.65 0.17 33.98
CA PHE A 7 -0.57 0.81 33.53
C PHE A 7 -0.32 1.59 32.25
N ILE A 8 -0.72 1.00 31.12
CA ILE A 8 -0.81 1.72 29.84
C ILE A 8 -1.64 2.98 30.09
N SER A 9 -1.08 4.16 29.75
CA SER A 9 -1.82 5.42 29.92
C SER A 9 -3.17 5.32 29.21
N ARG A 10 -4.23 5.89 29.81
CA ARG A 10 -5.60 5.88 29.21
C ARG A 10 -5.59 6.29 27.73
N ARG A 11 -4.73 7.24 27.37
CA ARG A 11 -4.53 7.69 25.99
C ARG A 11 -4.00 6.59 25.06
N ILE A 12 -3.01 5.81 25.50
CA ILE A 12 -2.44 4.71 24.71
C ILE A 12 -3.47 3.57 24.60
N HIS A 13 -4.18 3.27 25.69
CA HIS A 13 -5.25 2.26 25.69
C HIS A 13 -6.35 2.61 24.68
N PHE A 14 -6.87 3.83 24.69
CA PHE A 14 -7.86 4.29 23.72
C PHE A 14 -7.34 4.30 22.29
N ALA A 15 -6.07 4.67 22.09
CA ALA A 15 -5.44 4.60 20.78
C ALA A 15 -5.41 3.16 20.25
N HIS A 16 -5.11 2.17 21.10
CA HIS A 16 -5.17 0.75 20.72
C HIS A 16 -6.58 0.30 20.34
N LEU A 17 -7.60 0.62 21.14
CA LEU A 17 -8.98 0.26 20.81
C LEU A 17 -9.44 0.87 19.49
N ILE A 18 -9.12 2.15 19.26
CA ILE A 18 -9.43 2.81 17.98
C ILE A 18 -8.70 2.10 16.83
N LYS A 19 -7.43 1.72 17.01
CA LYS A 19 -6.65 1.01 16.00
C LYS A 19 -7.28 -0.34 15.64
N GLU A 20 -7.76 -1.08 16.65
CA GLU A 20 -8.41 -2.37 16.46
C GLU A 20 -9.72 -2.23 15.65
N ILE A 21 -10.58 -1.30 16.05
CA ILE A 21 -11.87 -1.03 15.36
C ILE A 21 -11.65 -0.63 13.90
N VAL A 22 -10.64 0.18 13.59
CA VAL A 22 -10.40 0.68 12.24
C VAL A 22 -9.46 -0.20 11.41
N ALA A 23 -8.89 -1.26 11.99
CA ALA A 23 -8.04 -2.21 11.28
C ALA A 23 -8.85 -3.20 10.43
N GLU A 24 -10.17 -3.28 10.64
CA GLU A 24 -11.02 -4.10 9.79
C GLU A 24 -11.01 -3.57 8.34
N PRO A 25 -10.54 -4.38 7.38
CA PRO A 25 -10.17 -3.92 6.04
C PRO A 25 -11.34 -3.36 5.23
N ASP A 26 -12.57 -3.77 5.53
CA ASP A 26 -13.75 -3.47 4.70
C ASP A 26 -14.63 -2.33 5.25
N ALA A 27 -14.39 -1.85 6.47
CA ALA A 27 -15.20 -0.79 7.08
C ALA A 27 -14.49 0.56 7.03
N VAL A 28 -14.89 1.45 6.10
CA VAL A 28 -14.49 2.86 6.13
C VAL A 28 -15.32 3.59 7.17
N LEU A 29 -14.89 3.53 8.44
CA LEU A 29 -15.61 4.12 9.57
C LEU A 29 -15.29 5.61 9.76
N THR A 30 -16.34 6.42 9.89
CA THR A 30 -16.32 7.78 10.41
C THR A 30 -16.00 7.79 11.91
N ASP A 31 -15.51 8.92 12.42
CA ASP A 31 -15.22 9.06 13.86
C ASP A 31 -16.49 8.92 14.73
N THR A 32 -17.67 9.21 14.16
CA THR A 32 -18.97 8.99 14.82
C THR A 32 -19.31 7.51 14.91
N GLU A 33 -19.03 6.71 13.87
CA GLU A 33 -19.23 5.26 13.91
C GLU A 33 -18.24 4.59 14.86
N VAL A 34 -16.97 5.01 14.85
CA VAL A 34 -15.97 4.55 15.83
C VAL A 34 -16.43 4.88 17.25
N GLN A 35 -16.99 6.07 17.48
CA GLN A 35 -17.56 6.45 18.77
C GLN A 35 -18.71 5.52 19.17
N ALA A 36 -19.60 5.18 18.25
CA ALA A 36 -20.73 4.29 18.51
C ALA A 36 -20.25 2.88 18.90
N ILE A 37 -19.26 2.33 18.19
CA ILE A 37 -18.65 1.02 18.48
C ILE A 37 -17.97 1.03 19.85
N LEU A 38 -17.16 2.05 20.15
CA LEU A 38 -16.51 2.21 21.46
C LEU A 38 -17.52 2.23 22.61
N ARG A 39 -18.66 2.91 22.44
CA ARG A 39 -19.71 2.95 23.46
C ARG A 39 -20.44 1.61 23.61
N LYS A 40 -20.73 0.94 22.49
CA LYS A 40 -21.52 -0.28 22.47
C LYS A 40 -20.72 -1.48 22.98
N GLU A 41 -19.53 -1.69 22.45
CA GLU A 41 -18.74 -2.92 22.64
C GLU A 41 -17.75 -2.79 23.79
N TYR A 42 -17.12 -1.62 23.91
CA TYR A 42 -16.05 -1.39 24.89
C TYR A 42 -16.51 -0.59 26.12
N ARG A 43 -17.78 -0.12 26.13
CA ARG A 43 -18.35 0.75 27.18
C ARG A 43 -17.50 2.02 27.43
N VAL A 44 -16.80 2.50 26.39
CA VAL A 44 -15.90 3.65 26.45
C VAL A 44 -16.57 4.87 25.81
N GLY A 45 -16.72 5.94 26.59
CA GLY A 45 -17.27 7.22 26.14
C GLY A 45 -16.18 8.20 25.71
N LEU A 46 -15.79 8.20 24.43
CA LEU A 46 -14.90 9.23 23.88
C LEU A 46 -15.67 10.27 23.06
N SER A 47 -15.16 11.50 23.01
CA SER A 47 -15.62 12.48 22.03
C SER A 47 -15.01 12.17 20.66
N THR A 48 -15.69 12.56 19.59
CA THR A 48 -15.19 12.47 18.21
C THR A 48 -13.85 13.22 18.05
N ARG A 49 -13.66 14.34 18.77
CA ARG A 49 -12.39 15.08 18.79
C ARG A 49 -11.23 14.26 19.37
N THR A 50 -11.47 13.52 20.46
CA THR A 50 -10.45 12.63 21.04
C THR A 50 -10.11 11.48 20.07
N ILE A 51 -11.12 10.90 19.43
CA ILE A 51 -10.92 9.85 18.42
C ILE A 51 -10.07 10.37 17.25
N CYS A 52 -10.43 11.53 16.69
CA CYS A 52 -9.67 12.19 15.63
C CYS A 52 -8.20 12.41 16.03
N ASN A 53 -7.95 12.89 17.25
CA ASN A 53 -6.59 13.10 17.75
C ASN A 53 -5.80 11.79 17.92
N CYS A 54 -6.44 10.72 18.40
CA CYS A 54 -5.83 9.39 18.49
C CYS A 54 -5.48 8.85 17.09
N ARG A 55 -6.39 8.97 16.11
CA ARG A 55 -6.14 8.57 14.72
C ARG A 55 -4.92 9.30 14.14
N LYS A 56 -4.88 10.63 14.29
CA LYS A 56 -3.73 11.44 13.85
C LYS A 56 -2.42 11.00 14.51
N ALA A 57 -2.43 10.77 15.82
CA ALA A 57 -1.25 10.31 16.55
C ALA A 57 -0.76 8.92 16.09
N LEU A 58 -1.65 8.09 15.55
CA LEU A 58 -1.34 6.76 15.02
C LEU A 58 -1.10 6.75 13.50
N GLY A 59 -1.22 7.89 12.82
CA GLY A 59 -1.15 7.95 11.35
C GLY A 59 -2.30 7.24 10.65
N ILE A 60 -3.45 7.11 11.30
CA ILE A 60 -4.66 6.49 10.74
C ILE A 60 -5.45 7.59 9.99
N PRO A 61 -5.63 7.47 8.67
CA PRO A 61 -6.37 8.45 7.87
C PRO A 61 -7.84 8.49 8.29
N ASN A 62 -8.48 9.64 8.19
CA ASN A 62 -9.90 9.79 8.46
C ASN A 62 -10.77 9.25 7.32
N PHE A 63 -12.09 9.21 7.51
CA PHE A 63 -13.06 8.72 6.52
C PHE A 63 -12.91 9.36 5.14
N ARG A 64 -12.73 10.69 5.07
CA ARG A 64 -12.58 11.41 3.80
C ARG A 64 -11.26 11.05 3.11
N GLU A 65 -10.19 10.89 3.89
CA GLU A 65 -8.87 10.49 3.37
C GLU A 65 -8.86 9.05 2.87
N ARG A 66 -9.60 8.14 3.50
CA ARG A 66 -9.77 6.75 3.04
C ARG A 66 -10.67 6.65 1.80
N ASN A 67 -11.70 7.50 1.70
CA ASN A 67 -12.59 7.56 0.54
C ASN A 67 -12.03 8.40 -0.62
N ALA A 68 -10.92 9.12 -0.41
CA ALA A 68 -10.24 9.80 -1.49
C ALA A 68 -9.67 8.77 -2.47
N ALA A 69 -9.75 9.08 -3.76
CA ALA A 69 -9.14 8.25 -4.79
C ALA A 69 -7.66 8.01 -4.47
N TYR A 70 -7.24 6.75 -4.57
CA TYR A 70 -5.83 6.37 -4.41
C TYR A 70 -4.96 7.02 -5.50
N TYR A 71 -5.45 7.06 -6.74
CA TYR A 71 -4.74 7.66 -7.85
C TYR A 71 -4.94 9.18 -7.92
N PRO A 72 -3.84 9.97 -8.02
CA PRO A 72 -3.92 11.36 -8.43
C PRO A 72 -4.65 11.50 -9.78
N GLU A 73 -5.48 12.54 -9.92
CA GLU A 73 -6.34 12.76 -11.11
C GLU A 73 -5.55 12.79 -12.44
N ARG A 74 -4.30 13.25 -12.39
CA ARG A 74 -3.41 13.33 -13.56
C ARG A 74 -2.83 11.99 -14.00
N ILE A 75 -3.06 10.92 -13.23
CA ILE A 75 -2.51 9.59 -13.50
C ILE A 75 -3.65 8.68 -13.97
N SER A 76 -3.57 8.30 -15.25
CA SER A 76 -4.40 7.25 -15.81
C SER A 76 -3.50 6.13 -16.30
N PHE A 77 -3.57 4.99 -15.61
CA PHE A 77 -2.84 3.79 -16.01
C PHE A 77 -3.55 3.10 -17.16
N GLY A 78 -2.76 2.57 -18.10
CA GLY A 78 -3.28 1.63 -19.09
C GLY A 78 -3.66 0.28 -18.47
N SER A 79 -4.14 -0.62 -19.33
CA SER A 79 -4.46 -2.00 -18.97
C SER A 79 -3.24 -2.74 -18.40
N SER A 80 -3.49 -3.63 -17.45
CA SER A 80 -2.47 -4.50 -16.87
C SER A 80 -1.99 -5.54 -17.89
N ILE A 81 -0.67 -5.70 -17.99
CA ILE A 81 0.02 -6.65 -18.84
C ILE A 81 0.69 -7.70 -17.96
N ALA A 82 0.50 -8.99 -18.24
CA ALA A 82 1.22 -10.04 -17.52
C ALA A 82 2.73 -9.95 -17.83
N LEU A 83 3.56 -9.87 -16.78
CA LEU A 83 4.99 -9.53 -16.87
C LEU A 83 5.83 -10.52 -17.69
N PHE A 84 5.40 -11.79 -17.76
CA PHE A 84 6.08 -12.84 -18.51
C PHE A 84 5.43 -13.13 -19.86
N SER A 85 4.44 -12.33 -20.27
CA SER A 85 3.78 -12.49 -21.56
C SER A 85 4.58 -11.83 -22.69
N ARG A 86 4.31 -12.25 -23.94
CA ARG A 86 4.85 -11.60 -25.14
C ARG A 86 4.45 -10.12 -25.26
N GLN A 87 3.33 -9.74 -24.63
CA GLN A 87 2.81 -8.36 -24.65
C GLN A 87 3.74 -7.37 -23.94
N VAL A 88 4.64 -7.81 -23.04
CA VAL A 88 5.64 -6.90 -22.44
C VAL A 88 6.54 -6.23 -23.49
N ARG A 89 6.68 -6.83 -24.68
CA ARG A 89 7.41 -6.22 -25.80
C ARG A 89 6.73 -4.98 -26.38
N THR A 90 5.42 -4.80 -26.17
CA THR A 90 4.67 -3.63 -26.65
C THR A 90 4.87 -2.39 -25.79
N ILE A 91 5.46 -2.54 -24.60
CA ILE A 91 5.75 -1.43 -23.69
C ILE A 91 6.68 -0.43 -24.39
N PRO A 92 6.37 0.88 -24.36
CA PRO A 92 7.16 1.91 -25.02
C PRO A 92 8.53 2.12 -24.37
N ALA A 93 9.51 2.54 -25.16
CA ALA A 93 10.84 2.91 -24.71
C ALA A 93 10.90 4.39 -24.26
N GLU A 94 9.89 4.82 -23.51
CA GLU A 94 9.69 6.21 -23.10
C GLU A 94 9.77 6.36 -21.58
N ALA A 95 9.82 7.62 -21.13
CA ALA A 95 9.80 7.96 -19.72
C ALA A 95 8.39 7.81 -19.14
N GLY A 96 8.32 7.26 -17.94
CA GLY A 96 7.05 7.12 -17.24
C GLY A 96 7.18 6.40 -15.91
N ILE A 97 6.02 6.17 -15.31
CA ILE A 97 5.85 5.42 -14.08
C ILE A 97 5.23 4.06 -14.38
N TYR A 98 5.45 3.10 -13.50
CA TYR A 98 4.83 1.77 -13.58
C TYR A 98 4.51 1.23 -12.19
N GLU A 99 3.48 0.40 -12.13
CA GLU A 99 3.18 -0.42 -10.97
C GLU A 99 3.41 -1.88 -11.32
N LEU A 100 4.00 -2.64 -10.40
CA LEU A 100 3.94 -4.09 -10.43
C LEU A 100 2.91 -4.56 -9.42
N SER A 101 2.08 -5.50 -9.85
CA SER A 101 1.02 -6.08 -9.04
C SER A 101 1.11 -7.60 -9.02
N ALA A 102 0.73 -8.19 -7.90
CA ALA A 102 0.51 -9.63 -7.77
C ALA A 102 -0.89 -10.02 -8.25
N SER A 103 -1.08 -11.29 -8.62
CA SER A 103 -2.43 -11.86 -8.86
C SER A 103 -3.30 -11.83 -7.60
N ALA A 104 -2.69 -12.10 -6.44
CA ALA A 104 -3.37 -12.14 -5.15
C ALA A 104 -3.27 -10.80 -4.40
N GLN A 105 -4.23 -10.55 -3.52
CA GLN A 105 -4.22 -9.40 -2.61
C GLN A 105 -3.07 -9.52 -1.58
N VAL A 106 -2.46 -8.38 -1.28
CA VAL A 106 -1.39 -8.24 -0.29
C VAL A 106 -1.90 -7.36 0.84
N SER A 107 -1.79 -7.87 2.07
CA SER A 107 -2.18 -7.12 3.26
C SER A 107 -1.15 -6.03 3.56
N TYR A 108 -1.67 -4.83 3.82
CA TYR A 108 -0.97 -3.65 4.28
C TYR A 108 -1.59 -3.17 5.61
N LEU A 109 -0.96 -2.20 6.27
CA LEU A 109 -1.41 -1.73 7.59
C LEU A 109 -2.86 -1.22 7.62
N GLN A 110 -3.38 -0.69 6.50
CA GLN A 110 -4.70 -0.04 6.45
C GLN A 110 -5.61 -0.59 5.33
N GLY A 111 -5.34 -1.80 4.85
CA GLY A 111 -6.16 -2.46 3.83
C GLY A 111 -5.37 -3.50 3.03
N ALA A 112 -5.95 -3.94 1.92
CA ALA A 112 -5.29 -4.83 0.98
C ALA A 112 -5.12 -4.18 -0.40
N SER A 113 -4.02 -4.50 -1.08
CA SER A 113 -3.77 -4.10 -2.46
C SER A 113 -3.03 -5.19 -3.20
N GLN A 114 -3.27 -5.33 -4.50
CA GLN A 114 -2.45 -6.16 -5.39
C GLN A 114 -1.12 -5.49 -5.74
N VAL A 115 -1.02 -4.16 -5.63
CA VAL A 115 0.21 -3.43 -5.98
C VAL A 115 1.30 -3.78 -4.98
N ILE A 116 2.46 -4.20 -5.49
CA ILE A 116 3.63 -4.61 -4.68
C ILE A 116 4.84 -3.71 -4.91
N TYR A 117 4.87 -2.96 -6.00
CA TYR A 117 5.96 -2.04 -6.30
C TYR A 117 5.49 -0.90 -7.19
N ILE A 118 5.96 0.30 -6.92
CA ILE A 118 5.79 1.48 -7.78
C ILE A 118 7.19 1.96 -8.17
N GLY A 119 7.40 2.21 -9.45
CA GLY A 119 8.69 2.67 -9.95
C GLY A 119 8.56 3.69 -11.08
N ALA A 120 9.63 4.44 -11.29
CA ALA A 120 9.80 5.29 -12.46
C ALA A 120 11.01 4.87 -13.32
N SER A 121 10.99 5.23 -14.59
CA SER A 121 12.12 5.05 -15.51
C SER A 121 12.09 6.06 -16.64
N LYS A 122 13.26 6.43 -17.16
CA LYS A 122 13.39 7.15 -18.43
C LYS A 122 13.13 6.25 -19.65
N ASN A 123 13.16 4.93 -19.44
CA ASN A 123 12.90 3.91 -20.45
C ASN A 123 12.14 2.75 -19.82
N LEU A 124 10.81 2.76 -19.95
CA LEU A 124 9.93 1.76 -19.35
C LEU A 124 10.22 0.36 -19.91
N ARG A 125 10.34 0.21 -21.23
CA ARG A 125 10.63 -1.09 -21.87
C ARG A 125 11.86 -1.78 -21.26
N ARG A 126 12.99 -1.08 -21.20
CA ARG A 126 14.26 -1.62 -20.65
C ARG A 126 14.11 -1.98 -19.18
N ARG A 127 13.47 -1.10 -18.40
CA ARG A 127 13.28 -1.32 -16.96
C ARG A 127 12.38 -2.51 -16.69
N ILE A 128 11.26 -2.63 -17.40
CA ILE A 128 10.28 -3.69 -17.17
C ILE A 128 10.81 -5.03 -17.68
N ALA A 129 11.51 -5.06 -18.82
CA ALA A 129 12.17 -6.26 -19.33
C ALA A 129 13.18 -6.85 -18.33
N SER A 130 13.83 -6.01 -17.51
CA SER A 130 14.78 -6.48 -16.47
C SER A 130 14.14 -7.34 -15.39
N TYR A 131 12.81 -7.28 -15.21
CA TYR A 131 12.10 -8.18 -14.30
C TYR A 131 11.73 -9.51 -14.96
N GLY A 132 11.61 -9.54 -16.29
CA GLY A 132 11.21 -10.73 -17.06
C GLY A 132 12.37 -11.67 -17.44
N SER A 133 13.62 -11.19 -17.38
CA SER A 133 14.81 -11.87 -17.89
C SER A 133 15.44 -12.90 -16.95
N GLY A 134 14.77 -13.30 -15.87
CA GLY A 134 15.19 -14.41 -15.01
C GLY A 134 15.81 -14.04 -13.67
N GLU A 135 16.20 -12.78 -13.45
CA GLU A 135 16.70 -12.32 -12.15
C GLU A 135 16.14 -10.94 -11.80
N ILE A 136 15.16 -10.94 -10.90
CA ILE A 136 14.62 -9.71 -10.33
C ILE A 136 15.67 -9.13 -9.37
N LYS A 137 16.44 -8.16 -9.85
CA LYS A 137 17.51 -7.50 -9.06
C LYS A 137 17.00 -6.84 -7.78
N ASN A 138 15.73 -6.45 -7.73
CA ASN A 138 15.15 -5.95 -6.49
C ASN A 138 14.85 -7.13 -5.56
N ARG A 139 15.75 -7.34 -4.59
CA ARG A 139 15.64 -8.42 -3.60
C ARG A 139 14.27 -8.47 -2.92
N ARG A 140 13.63 -7.34 -2.60
CA ARG A 140 12.29 -7.35 -1.98
C ARG A 140 11.21 -7.89 -2.91
N ILE A 141 11.27 -7.53 -4.19
CA ILE A 141 10.33 -8.05 -5.20
C ILE A 141 10.63 -9.53 -5.43
N SER A 142 11.91 -9.92 -5.47
CA SER A 142 12.32 -11.32 -5.58
C SER A 142 11.84 -12.13 -4.37
N ASP A 143 12.18 -11.72 -3.15
CA ASP A 143 11.75 -12.35 -1.91
C ASP A 143 10.23 -12.49 -1.89
N PHE A 144 9.49 -11.42 -2.23
CA PHE A 144 8.02 -11.46 -2.33
C PHE A 144 7.51 -12.46 -3.37
N ALA A 145 8.20 -12.55 -4.52
CA ALA A 145 7.92 -13.50 -5.58
C ALA A 145 8.12 -14.98 -5.15
N HIS A 146 9.05 -15.24 -4.23
CA HIS A 146 9.40 -16.60 -3.77
C HIS A 146 8.78 -16.99 -2.42
N SER A 147 8.43 -16.02 -1.57
CA SER A 147 8.04 -16.27 -0.16
C SER A 147 6.58 -16.67 0.04
N ARG A 148 5.72 -16.58 -0.98
CA ARG A 148 4.32 -17.04 -0.91
C ARG A 148 4.11 -18.20 -1.87
N GLY A 149 3.97 -19.41 -1.30
CA GLY A 149 3.42 -20.58 -1.99
C GLY A 149 1.98 -20.38 -2.51
N ASP A 150 1.34 -19.26 -2.15
CA ASP A 150 -0.04 -18.90 -2.52
C ASP A 150 -0.17 -17.95 -3.73
N MET A 151 0.94 -17.50 -4.33
CA MET A 151 0.80 -16.85 -5.64
C MET A 151 0.59 -17.93 -6.68
N ALA A 152 -0.57 -17.91 -7.35
CA ALA A 152 -0.83 -18.73 -8.52
C ALA A 152 0.41 -18.71 -9.42
N GLN A 153 1.07 -19.85 -9.50
CA GLN A 153 2.28 -19.99 -10.29
C GLN A 153 1.84 -20.14 -11.75
N SER A 154 2.55 -19.50 -12.67
CA SER A 154 2.43 -19.88 -14.08
C SER A 154 2.77 -21.36 -14.23
N ALA A 155 2.40 -21.96 -15.37
CA ALA A 155 2.74 -23.36 -15.69
C ALA A 155 4.26 -23.71 -15.58
N HIS A 156 5.12 -22.70 -15.44
CA HIS A 156 6.58 -22.82 -15.31
C HIS A 156 7.11 -22.42 -13.92
N GLY A 157 6.26 -22.40 -12.88
CA GLY A 157 6.67 -22.11 -11.51
C GLY A 157 6.99 -20.64 -11.21
N ARG A 158 6.72 -19.72 -12.15
CA ARG A 158 6.99 -18.28 -11.96
C ARG A 158 5.79 -17.57 -11.32
N PRO A 159 6.02 -16.58 -10.43
CA PRO A 159 4.94 -15.81 -9.83
C PRO A 159 4.19 -15.01 -10.89
N LEU A 160 2.86 -15.01 -10.82
CA LEU A 160 2.02 -14.22 -11.71
C LEU A 160 2.04 -12.74 -11.31
N LEU A 161 2.99 -12.02 -11.91
CA LEU A 161 3.12 -10.57 -11.79
C LEU A 161 2.53 -9.88 -13.01
N TYR A 162 1.93 -8.72 -12.76
CA TYR A 162 1.36 -7.84 -13.77
C TYR A 162 2.03 -6.48 -13.69
N VAL A 163 2.08 -5.79 -14.82
CA VAL A 163 2.60 -4.44 -14.93
C VAL A 163 1.60 -3.56 -15.64
N ARG A 164 1.41 -2.35 -15.14
CA ARG A 164 0.76 -1.27 -15.87
C ARG A 164 1.60 -0.02 -15.76
N PHE A 165 1.45 0.89 -16.71
CA PHE A 165 2.28 2.09 -16.78
C PHE A 165 1.49 3.31 -17.21
N HIS A 166 2.08 4.47 -16.96
CA HIS A 166 1.60 5.77 -17.39
C HIS A 166 2.79 6.59 -17.89
N LEU A 167 2.69 7.09 -19.13
CA LEU A 167 3.76 7.85 -19.78
C LEU A 167 3.75 9.28 -19.29
N THR A 168 4.92 9.76 -18.87
CA THR A 168 5.07 11.13 -18.41
C THR A 168 6.54 11.52 -18.34
N ARG A 169 6.83 12.75 -18.75
CA ARG A 169 8.17 13.33 -18.59
C ARG A 169 8.48 13.63 -17.12
N ARG A 170 7.46 13.86 -16.29
CA ARG A 170 7.57 14.16 -14.84
C ARG A 170 7.61 12.90 -13.96
N HIS A 171 8.06 11.77 -14.52
CA HIS A 171 8.04 10.45 -13.90
C HIS A 171 8.54 10.38 -12.44
N LEU A 172 9.60 11.12 -12.07
CA LEU A 172 10.11 11.12 -10.70
C LEU A 172 9.19 11.85 -9.71
N GLU A 173 8.56 12.94 -10.13
CA GLU A 173 7.63 13.68 -9.28
C GLU A 173 6.34 12.88 -9.10
N VAL A 174 5.86 12.28 -10.18
CA VAL A 174 4.66 11.43 -10.20
C VAL A 174 4.88 10.15 -9.36
N GLU A 175 6.07 9.55 -9.39
CA GLU A 175 6.42 8.42 -8.52
C GLU A 175 6.37 8.80 -7.04
N LYS A 176 6.95 9.95 -6.66
CA LYS A 176 6.90 10.44 -5.27
C LYS A 176 5.46 10.68 -4.81
N GLU A 177 4.64 11.27 -5.66
CA GLU A 177 3.22 11.50 -5.39
C GLU A 177 2.47 10.18 -5.20
N LEU A 178 2.66 9.20 -6.09
CA LEU A 178 2.03 7.88 -5.98
C LEU A 178 2.47 7.12 -4.73
N LEU A 179 3.76 7.11 -4.41
CA LEU A 179 4.26 6.48 -3.20
C LEU A 179 3.68 7.14 -1.94
N THR A 180 3.54 8.46 -1.96
CA THR A 180 2.92 9.22 -0.86
C THR A 180 1.42 8.90 -0.75
N ALA A 181 0.71 8.86 -1.88
CA ALA A 181 -0.70 8.49 -1.93
C ALA A 181 -0.93 7.04 -1.47
N PHE A 182 -0.06 6.11 -1.89
CA PHE A 182 -0.11 4.71 -1.50
C PHE A 182 0.09 4.56 0.02
N LYS A 183 1.14 5.21 0.56
CA LYS A 183 1.40 5.19 2.01
C LYS A 183 0.25 5.83 2.80
N ARG A 184 -0.36 6.90 2.30
CA ARG A 184 -1.52 7.53 2.94
C ARG A 184 -2.75 6.61 2.95
N HIS A 185 -2.95 5.84 1.87
CA HIS A 185 -4.14 5.01 1.71
C HIS A 185 -4.01 3.63 2.39
N TYR A 186 -2.82 3.02 2.33
CA TYR A 186 -2.55 1.67 2.83
C TYR A 186 -1.68 1.64 4.10
N GLY A 187 -1.27 2.81 4.62
CA GLY A 187 -0.51 2.98 5.86
C GLY A 187 1.00 2.72 5.76
N GLU A 188 1.47 2.09 4.69
CA GLU A 188 2.88 1.84 4.43
C GLU A 188 3.19 1.82 2.92
N LEU A 189 4.46 1.78 2.53
CA LEU A 189 4.86 1.68 1.13
C LEU A 189 4.61 0.27 0.57
N PRO A 190 4.50 0.10 -0.77
CA PRO A 190 4.40 -1.23 -1.37
C PRO A 190 5.58 -2.10 -0.94
N ARG A 191 5.35 -3.41 -0.76
CA ARG A 191 6.35 -4.35 -0.18
C ARG A 191 7.72 -4.33 -0.88
N GLY A 192 7.72 -4.13 -2.20
CA GLY A 192 8.92 -4.05 -3.02
C GLY A 192 9.66 -2.71 -2.96
N ASN A 193 9.01 -1.64 -2.49
CA ASN A 193 9.62 -0.33 -2.30
C ASN A 193 10.38 -0.30 -0.97
N ALA A 194 11.51 0.41 -0.93
CA ALA A 194 12.20 0.61 0.34
C ALA A 194 11.35 1.46 1.27
N ARG A 195 11.18 1.03 2.52
CA ARG A 195 11.00 2.00 3.61
C ARG A 195 12.23 2.91 3.51
N GLY A 196 12.04 4.17 3.14
CA GLY A 196 13.14 5.13 3.08
C GLY A 196 13.97 4.97 4.34
N GLY A 197 15.27 4.72 4.18
CA GLY A 197 16.21 4.69 5.28
C GLY A 197 16.03 5.99 6.04
N SER A 198 15.49 5.89 7.24
CA SER A 198 15.64 6.92 8.25
C SER A 198 16.85 6.45 9.04
N GLU A 199 18.03 6.91 8.62
CA GLU A 199 19.18 7.11 9.50
C GLU A 199 19.58 8.57 9.34
#